data_AF-A0AAE1NZA9-F1
#
_entry.id   AF-A0AAE1NZA9-F1
#
_cell.length_a   1.000
_cell.length_b   1.000
_cell.length_c   1.000
_cell.angle_alpha   90.00
_cell.angle_beta   90.00
_cell.angle_gamma   90.00
#
_symmetry.space_group_name_H-M   'P 1'
#
loop_
_entity.id
_entity.type
_entity.pdbx_description
1 polymer ?
#
loop_
_entity_poly.entity_id
_entity_poly.type
_entity_poly.pdbx_seq_one_letter_code
_entity_poly.pdbx_strand_id
1 'polypeptide(L)' 'MGLKHFGEVRRKRRLVARVRCRNIKTECPKVTCEAPVLLPGACCKTCPTNTQADQHLSSTFQHDAMTD' A
#
# COMPACT_ATOMS: atom_id res chain seq x y z
N MET A 1 -14.73 31.65 -57.87
CA MET A 1 -15.37 31.60 -56.54
C MET A 1 -14.73 30.46 -55.76
N GLY A 2 -13.95 30.77 -54.71
CA GLY A 2 -13.19 29.74 -53.99
C GLY A 2 -12.89 30.20 -52.57
N LEU A 3 -13.89 30.15 -51.70
CA LEU A 3 -13.73 30.41 -50.27
C LEU A 3 -13.12 29.16 -49.62
N LYS A 4 -11.79 29.10 -49.53
CA LYS A 4 -11.13 28.09 -48.70
C LYS A 4 -11.30 28.49 -47.25
N HIS A 5 -12.20 27.81 -46.54
CA HIS A 5 -12.38 27.94 -45.10
C HIS A 5 -11.08 27.51 -44.38
N PHE A 6 -10.29 28.48 -43.96
CA PHE A 6 -9.25 28.27 -42.95
C PHE A 6 -9.94 28.11 -41.60
N GLY A 7 -10.41 26.90 -41.31
CA GLY A 7 -10.88 26.54 -39.97
C GLY A 7 -9.74 26.73 -38.98
N GLU A 8 -9.90 27.69 -38.07
CA GLU A 8 -8.92 28.01 -37.04
C GLU A 8 -8.75 26.81 -36.10
N VAL A 9 -7.68 26.04 -36.29
CA VAL A 9 -7.35 24.90 -35.44
C VAL A 9 -6.94 25.42 -34.07
N ARG A 10 -7.93 25.56 -33.18
CA ARG A 10 -7.72 25.93 -31.77
C ARG A 10 -7.01 24.77 -31.07
N ARG A 11 -5.67 24.81 -31.07
CA ARG A 11 -4.81 23.86 -30.34
C ARG A 11 -5.09 23.96 -28.84
N LYS A 12 -5.94 23.07 -28.31
CA LYS A 12 -6.12 22.90 -26.86
C LYS A 12 -4.77 22.53 -26.26
N ARG A 13 -4.31 23.27 -25.24
CA ARG A 13 -3.07 22.95 -24.52
C ARG A 13 -3.20 21.53 -23.96
N ARG A 14 -2.24 20.67 -24.28
CA ARG A 14 -2.18 19.30 -23.75
C ARG A 14 -2.01 19.39 -22.23
N LEU A 15 -2.98 18.92 -21.48
CA LEU A 15 -2.82 18.75 -20.04
C LEU A 15 -1.81 17.63 -19.81
N VAL A 16 -0.62 17.99 -19.32
CA VAL A 16 0.41 17.03 -18.93
C VAL A 16 0.27 16.81 -17.42
N ALA A 17 -0.32 15.68 -17.03
CA ALA A 17 -0.31 15.26 -15.63
C ALA A 17 1.13 14.93 -15.22
N ARG A 18 1.58 15.44 -14.06
CA ARG A 18 2.89 15.11 -13.49
C ARG A 18 2.71 14.06 -12.40
N VAL A 19 3.47 12.98 -12.48
CA VAL A 19 3.55 11.98 -11.41
C VAL A 19 4.29 12.61 -10.22
N ARG A 20 3.74 12.46 -9.01
CA ARG A 20 4.40 12.84 -7.75
C ARG A 20 4.69 11.59 -6.95
N CYS A 21 5.95 11.16 -6.92
CA CYS A 21 6.39 10.04 -6.09
C CYS A 21 6.67 10.52 -4.66
N ARG A 22 6.47 9.63 -3.68
CA ARG A 22 6.89 9.82 -2.28
C ARG A 22 7.85 8.71 -1.88
N ASN A 23 8.83 9.03 -1.04
CA ASN A 23 9.78 8.03 -0.53
C ASN A 23 9.19 7.32 0.70
N ILE A 24 8.40 6.27 0.46
CA ILE A 24 7.72 5.53 1.54
C ILE A 24 8.67 4.69 2.40
N LYS A 25 9.94 4.49 1.99
CA LYS A 25 10.92 3.71 2.77
C LYS A 25 11.22 4.37 4.11
N THR A 26 11.14 5.69 4.20
CA THR A 26 11.36 6.44 5.45
C THR A 26 10.17 6.39 6.40
N GLU A 27 9.00 5.98 5.89
CA GLU A 27 7.77 5.82 6.67
C GLU A 27 7.63 4.39 7.22
N CYS A 28 8.50 3.47 6.80
CA CYS A 28 8.49 2.10 7.30
C CYS A 28 8.79 2.08 8.82
N PRO A 29 8.07 1.24 9.59
CA PRO A 29 8.33 1.08 11.01
C PRO A 29 9.71 0.47 11.26
N LYS A 30 10.40 0.94 12.31
CA LYS A 30 11.67 0.37 12.74
C LYS A 30 11.42 -0.93 13.50
N VAL A 31 11.97 -2.03 13.00
CA VAL A 31 11.96 -3.34 13.65
C VAL A 31 13.25 -3.57 14.42
N THR A 32 13.19 -4.32 15.53
CA THR A 32 14.31 -4.55 16.46
C THR A 32 14.90 -5.96 16.36
N CYS A 33 14.29 -6.87 15.62
CA CYS A 33 14.79 -8.23 15.43
C CYS A 33 16.06 -8.28 14.56
N GLU A 34 16.88 -9.31 14.77
CA GLU A 34 18.19 -9.48 14.13
C GLU A 34 18.10 -9.72 12.61
N ALA A 35 17.07 -10.45 12.17
CA ALA A 35 16.89 -10.83 10.77
C ALA A 35 15.49 -10.47 10.22
N PRO A 36 15.21 -9.18 9.96
CA PRO A 36 13.94 -8.75 9.39
C PRO A 36 13.84 -9.12 7.90
N VAL A 37 12.70 -9.69 7.50
CA VAL A 37 12.46 -10.26 6.16
C VAL A 37 11.51 -9.37 5.37
N LEU A 38 11.74 -9.21 4.06
CA LEU A 38 10.81 -8.54 3.15
C LEU A 38 9.96 -9.58 2.42
N LEU A 39 8.66 -9.59 2.69
CA LEU A 39 7.73 -10.52 2.04
C LEU A 39 7.44 -10.11 0.59
N PRO A 40 7.19 -11.07 -0.33
CA PRO A 40 6.76 -10.75 -1.68
C PRO A 40 5.51 -9.86 -1.69
N GLY A 41 5.55 -8.74 -2.41
CA GLY A 41 4.45 -7.76 -2.46
C GLY A 41 4.37 -6.81 -1.25
N ALA A 42 5.19 -6.98 -0.21
CA ALA A 42 5.27 -6.04 0.90
C ALA A 42 6.26 -4.90 0.61
N CYS A 43 5.97 -3.72 1.15
CA CYS A 43 6.87 -2.56 1.07
C CYS A 43 7.94 -2.56 2.17
N CYS A 44 7.56 -2.93 3.40
CA CYS A 44 8.40 -2.85 4.57
C CYS A 44 8.80 -4.25 5.07
N LYS A 45 9.94 -4.33 5.76
CA LYS A 45 10.38 -5.58 6.38
C LYS A 45 9.57 -5.89 7.64
N THR A 46 9.32 -7.16 7.89
CA THR A 46 8.67 -7.66 9.10
C THR A 46 9.60 -8.62 9.83
N CYS A 47 9.41 -8.78 11.13
CA CYS A 47 10.11 -9.85 11.83
C CYS A 47 9.50 -11.18 11.40
N PRO A 48 10.31 -12.21 11.15
CA PRO A 48 9.79 -13.55 10.94
C PRO A 48 9.04 -13.95 12.21
N THR A 49 7.77 -14.34 12.06
CA THR A 49 7.01 -14.96 13.14
C THR A 49 7.68 -16.29 13.44
N ASN A 50 8.66 -16.27 14.35
CA ASN A 50 8.99 -17.46 15.11
C ASN A 50 7.67 -17.93 15.68
N THR A 51 7.34 -19.19 15.50
CA THR A 51 6.13 -19.87 15.96
C THR A 51 5.93 -19.87 17.49
N GLN A 52 6.45 -18.88 18.22
CA GLN A 52 6.43 -18.79 19.69
C GLN A 52 6.31 -17.37 20.28
N ALA A 53 5.92 -16.33 19.54
CA ALA A 53 5.71 -15.03 20.20
C ALA A 53 4.66 -14.12 19.56
N ASP A 54 3.52 -14.68 19.10
CA ASP A 54 2.28 -13.91 18.86
C ASP A 54 1.07 -14.88 18.92
N GLN A 55 0.77 -15.41 20.10
CA GLN A 55 -0.53 -16.03 20.42
C GLN A 55 -1.22 -15.35 21.61
N HIS A 56 -0.90 -14.09 21.90
CA HIS A 56 -1.71 -13.31 22.83
C HIS A 56 -2.70 -12.43 22.06
N LEU A 57 -3.77 -13.08 21.57
CA LEU A 57 -5.16 -12.59 21.53
C LEU A 57 -5.94 -13.02 20.28
N SER A 58 -6.05 -14.33 20.06
CA SER A 58 -7.24 -14.91 19.41
C SER A 58 -7.53 -16.31 19.96
N SER A 59 -7.44 -16.46 21.28
CA SER A 59 -7.83 -17.66 22.01
C SER A 59 -8.42 -17.25 23.36
N THR A 60 -9.55 -16.56 23.32
CA THR A 60 -10.53 -16.65 24.41
C THR A 60 -11.82 -17.13 23.79
N PHE A 61 -11.76 -18.41 23.41
CA PHE A 61 -12.90 -19.29 23.28
C PHE A 61 -13.48 -19.45 24.70
N GLN A 62 -14.51 -18.67 25.03
CA GLN A 62 -15.34 -18.89 26.22
C GLN A 62 -16.80 -18.69 25.81
N HIS A 63 -17.37 -19.75 25.23
CA HIS A 63 -18.79 -20.03 25.39
C HIS A 63 -18.84 -21.02 26.56
N ASP A 64 -18.91 -20.47 27.77
CA ASP A 64 -19.10 -21.28 28.96
C ASP A 64 -20.37 -22.12 28.84
N ALA A 65 -20.25 -23.32 29.39
CA ALA A 65 -21.15 -24.46 29.23
C ALA A 65 -22.56 -24.19 29.75
N MET A 66 -23.51 -24.93 29.14
CA MET A 66 -24.76 -25.32 29.77
C MET A 66 -24.50 -25.89 31.17
N THR A 67 -25.11 -25.29 32.18
CA THR A 67 -25.49 -25.99 33.42
C THR A 67 -26.92 -25.60 33.77
N ASP A 68 -27.77 -26.64 33.73
CA ASP A 68 -29.15 -26.83 34.24
C ASP A 68 -30.18 -25.69 34.09
#